data_AF-A0A7W0TLF9-F1
#
_entry.id   AF-A0A7W0TLF9-F1
#
_cell.length_a   1.000
_cell.length_b   1.000
_cell.length_c   1.000
_cell.angle_alpha   90.00
_cell.angle_beta   90.00
_cell.angle_gamma   90.00
#
_symmetry.space_group_name_H-M   'P 1'
#
loop_
_entity.id
_entity.type
_entity.pdbx_description
1 polymer ?
#
loop_
_entity_poly.entity_id
_entity_poly.type
_entity_poly.pdbx_seq_one_letter_code
_entity_poly.pdbx_strand_id
1 'polypeptide(L)'
;GAYGQVVADSISAVEIFDRQTGRAASWSAAACRFGYRDSRFKHTERFLVLAVQFRLRRSNQSAPIRYAELATRLGVELGDRAPTVDVRAEVLDLRRSKGMVLDADDHDTWSAGSFFTNPVLTAGEYLRFTERAVARLGPAADWPAYPDLKGHKLSAAWLIERAGFAKGYTRGAAAVSGKHTLALTNRGSARTADILGLAAEITDRVESQFGVRLHPEPRIPGGH
;
A
#
# COMPACT_ATOMS: atom_id res chain seq x y z
N GLY A 1 5.84 -2.26 -3.33
CA GLY A 1 5.41 -3.31 -4.27
C GLY A 1 4.03 -2.97 -4.79
N ALA A 2 3.76 -3.28 -6.06
CA ALA A 2 2.50 -2.99 -6.73
C ALA A 2 2.25 -4.05 -7.82
N TYR A 3 0.98 -4.25 -8.20
CA TYR A 3 0.58 -5.14 -9.30
C TYR A 3 1.20 -6.55 -9.23
N GLY A 4 1.24 -7.13 -8.02
CA GLY A 4 1.73 -8.50 -7.79
C GLY A 4 3.25 -8.67 -7.77
N GLN A 5 4.03 -7.58 -7.79
CA GLN A 5 5.49 -7.61 -7.72
C GLN A 5 6.04 -6.76 -6.56
N VAL A 6 7.19 -7.18 -6.03
CA VAL A 6 7.96 -6.44 -5.02
C VAL A 6 9.42 -6.29 -5.44
N VAL A 7 10.06 -5.19 -5.03
CA VAL A 7 11.47 -4.92 -5.37
C VAL A 7 12.41 -6.01 -4.84
N ALA A 8 12.05 -6.64 -3.72
CA ALA A 8 12.80 -7.72 -3.10
C ALA A 8 12.98 -8.93 -4.03
N ASP A 9 12.08 -9.15 -5.00
CA ASP A 9 12.17 -10.23 -5.98
C ASP A 9 13.35 -10.07 -6.94
N SER A 10 13.89 -8.85 -7.07
CA SER A 10 14.94 -8.50 -8.02
C SER A 10 16.19 -7.90 -7.38
N ILE A 11 16.14 -7.47 -6.12
CA ILE A 11 17.32 -6.96 -5.41
C ILE A 11 18.28 -8.12 -5.16
N SER A 12 19.54 -7.99 -5.58
CA SER A 12 20.61 -8.95 -5.27
C SER A 12 21.47 -8.49 -4.09
N ALA A 13 21.74 -7.19 -4.01
CA ALA A 13 22.54 -6.59 -2.95
C ALA A 13 22.12 -5.14 -2.68
N VAL A 14 22.36 -4.68 -1.45
CA VAL A 14 22.16 -3.30 -1.03
C VAL A 14 23.45 -2.82 -0.39
N GLU A 15 24.02 -1.75 -0.95
CA GLU A 15 25.15 -1.07 -0.33
C GLU A 15 24.62 -0.09 0.71
N ILE A 16 25.17 -0.18 1.92
CA ILE A 16 24.72 0.58 3.07
C ILE A 16 25.90 1.24 3.76
N PHE A 17 25.65 2.39 4.37
CA PHE A 17 26.54 3.01 5.34
C PHE A 17 25.94 2.83 6.73
N ASP A 18 26.71 2.23 7.63
CA ASP A 18 26.35 2.07 9.03
C ASP A 18 26.84 3.28 9.83
N ARG A 19 25.90 4.14 10.23
CA ARG A 19 26.19 5.39 10.96
C ARG A 19 26.79 5.16 12.34
N GLN A 20 26.61 3.99 12.95
CA GLN A 20 27.20 3.70 14.27
C GLN A 20 28.67 3.30 14.16
N THR A 21 29.04 2.59 13.08
CA THR A 21 30.43 2.13 12.88
C THR A 21 31.23 3.03 11.94
N GLY A 22 30.55 3.93 11.21
CA GLY A 22 31.17 4.81 10.21
C GLY A 22 31.65 4.06 8.96
N ARG A 23 31.12 2.86 8.68
CA ARG A 23 31.62 1.98 7.62
C ARG A 23 30.54 1.66 6.59
N ALA A 24 30.97 1.56 5.34
CA ALA A 24 30.15 0.99 4.28
C ALA A 24 30.21 -0.54 4.30
N ALA A 25 29.11 -1.19 3.92
CA ALA A 25 29.02 -2.63 3.74
C ALA A 25 28.06 -2.95 2.59
N SER A 26 28.23 -4.14 2.00
CA SER A 26 27.28 -4.68 1.02
C SER A 26 26.52 -5.83 1.66
N TRP A 27 25.19 -5.69 1.73
CA TRP A 27 24.30 -6.71 2.26
C TRP A 27 23.61 -7.47 1.15
N SER A 28 23.50 -8.79 1.30
CA SER A 28 22.65 -9.61 0.45
C SER A 28 21.17 -9.28 0.68
N ALA A 29 20.31 -9.64 -0.28
CA ALA A 29 18.86 -9.50 -0.12
C ALA A 29 18.32 -10.20 1.15
N ALA A 30 18.87 -11.37 1.49
CA ALA A 30 18.51 -12.10 2.71
C ALA A 30 18.90 -11.32 3.99
N ALA A 31 20.08 -10.68 4.00
CA ALA A 31 20.53 -9.87 5.14
C ALA A 31 19.66 -8.61 5.36
N CYS A 32 18.98 -8.12 4.32
CA CYS A 32 18.05 -6.99 4.40
C CYS A 32 16.70 -7.34 5.07
N ARG A 33 16.38 -8.64 5.21
CA ARG A 33 15.15 -9.15 5.85
C ARG A 33 13.87 -8.47 5.31
N PHE A 34 13.70 -8.46 3.98
CA PHE A 34 12.51 -7.88 3.35
C PHE A 34 11.24 -8.63 3.75
N GLY A 35 10.16 -7.87 3.99
CA GLY A 35 8.82 -8.37 4.29
C GLY A 35 7.74 -7.49 3.64
N TYR A 36 6.47 -7.79 3.92
CA TYR A 36 5.37 -6.97 3.40
C TYR A 36 5.44 -5.55 3.95
N ARG A 37 5.74 -4.58 3.07
CA ARG A 37 5.97 -3.16 3.45
C ARG A 37 7.02 -3.01 4.55
N ASP A 38 7.98 -3.93 4.62
CA ASP A 38 8.93 -3.99 5.73
C ASP A 38 10.34 -4.40 5.29
N SER A 39 11.33 -3.99 6.08
CA SER A 39 12.73 -4.39 5.94
C SER A 39 13.51 -4.04 7.22
N ARG A 40 14.74 -4.55 7.33
CA ARG A 40 15.65 -4.16 8.41
C ARG A 40 15.90 -2.65 8.50
N PHE A 41 15.70 -1.91 7.41
CA PHE A 41 15.87 -0.45 7.35
C PHE A 41 14.66 0.33 7.89
N LYS A 42 13.47 -0.30 8.01
CA LYS A 42 12.25 0.41 8.38
C LYS A 42 12.20 0.85 9.84
N HIS A 43 12.86 0.10 10.72
CA HIS A 43 12.74 0.25 12.18
C HIS A 43 13.97 0.91 12.83
N THR A 44 14.85 1.51 12.02
CA THR A 44 16.10 2.11 12.52
C THR A 44 16.60 3.21 11.60
N GLU A 45 17.17 4.26 12.20
CA GLU A 45 17.86 5.35 11.50
C GLU A 45 19.37 5.07 11.31
N ARG A 46 19.85 3.89 11.75
CA ARG A 46 21.28 3.53 11.76
C ARG A 46 21.88 3.39 10.36
N PHE A 47 21.11 2.87 9.40
CA PHE A 47 21.62 2.48 8.09
C PHE A 47 21.16 3.44 7.02
N LEU A 48 22.10 3.97 6.22
CA LEU A 48 21.80 4.73 5.01
C LEU A 48 22.00 3.82 3.80
N VAL A 49 21.00 3.73 2.92
CA VAL A 49 21.13 3.01 1.65
C VAL A 49 21.89 3.90 0.68
N LEU A 50 23.04 3.43 0.20
CA LEU A 50 23.89 4.16 -0.76
C LEU A 50 23.59 3.72 -2.20
N ALA A 51 23.45 2.42 -2.42
CA ALA A 51 23.17 1.85 -3.73
C ALA A 51 22.33 0.58 -3.62
N VAL A 52 21.59 0.26 -4.67
CA VAL A 52 20.79 -0.97 -4.77
C VAL A 52 21.14 -1.66 -6.08
N GLN A 53 21.50 -2.93 -5.99
CA GLN A 53 21.80 -3.77 -7.15
C GLN A 53 20.61 -4.67 -7.46
N PHE A 54 20.21 -4.67 -8.74
CA PHE A 54 19.12 -5.50 -9.24
C PHE A 54 19.65 -6.57 -10.18
N ARG A 55 19.17 -7.80 -10.01
CA ARG A 55 19.37 -8.91 -10.95
C ARG A 55 18.09 -9.10 -11.77
N LEU A 56 18.14 -8.66 -13.02
CA LEU A 56 17.01 -8.73 -13.94
C LEU A 56 17.22 -9.83 -14.98
N ARG A 57 16.11 -10.42 -15.44
CA ARG A 57 16.12 -11.31 -16.61
C ARG A 57 16.20 -10.48 -17.88
N ARG A 58 17.16 -10.77 -18.77
CA ARG A 58 17.20 -10.18 -20.12
C ARG A 58 16.12 -10.85 -20.98
N SER A 59 14.99 -10.17 -21.14
CA SER A 59 13.86 -10.62 -21.95
C SER A 59 12.99 -9.43 -22.34
N ASN A 60 12.30 -9.54 -23.47
CA ASN A 60 11.20 -8.64 -23.85
C ASN A 60 9.88 -9.01 -23.17
N GLN A 61 9.82 -10.12 -22.44
CA GLN A 61 8.64 -10.59 -21.72
C GLN A 61 8.71 -10.24 -20.23
N SER A 62 7.55 -9.95 -19.65
CA SER A 62 7.40 -9.67 -18.23
C SER A 62 7.63 -10.90 -17.36
N ALA A 63 7.72 -10.69 -16.04
CA ALA A 63 7.40 -11.74 -15.09
C ALA A 63 5.92 -12.16 -15.25
N PRO A 64 5.52 -13.37 -14.77
CA PRO A 64 4.12 -13.79 -14.77
C PRO A 64 3.20 -12.73 -14.17
N ILE A 65 2.09 -12.42 -14.84
CA ILE A 65 1.11 -11.45 -14.37
C ILE A 65 0.34 -12.04 -13.19
N ARG A 66 0.45 -11.40 -12.03
CA ARG A 66 -0.14 -11.87 -10.76
C ARG A 66 -1.27 -10.97 -10.25
N TYR A 67 -1.68 -9.99 -11.03
CA TYR A 67 -2.70 -9.02 -10.65
C TYR A 67 -3.85 -9.07 -11.65
N ALA A 68 -5.03 -9.45 -11.18
CA ALA A 68 -6.18 -9.78 -12.02
C ALA A 68 -6.57 -8.62 -12.95
N GLU A 69 -6.70 -7.41 -12.43
CA GLU A 69 -7.07 -6.23 -13.22
C GLU A 69 -6.03 -5.91 -14.31
N LEU A 70 -4.74 -6.19 -14.07
CA LEU A 70 -3.70 -6.01 -15.09
C LEU A 70 -3.78 -7.11 -16.16
N ALA A 71 -4.05 -8.35 -15.76
CA ALA A 71 -4.26 -9.46 -16.69
C ALA A 71 -5.45 -9.17 -17.62
N THR A 72 -6.56 -8.69 -17.05
CA THR A 72 -7.75 -8.27 -17.81
C THR A 72 -7.44 -7.18 -18.83
N ARG A 73 -6.70 -6.12 -18.45
CA ARG A 73 -6.35 -5.04 -19.38
C ARG A 73 -5.43 -5.48 -20.51
N LEU A 74 -4.53 -6.42 -20.23
CA LEU A 74 -3.61 -6.99 -21.21
C LEU A 74 -4.26 -8.07 -22.09
N GLY A 75 -5.49 -8.52 -21.76
CA GLY A 75 -6.15 -9.61 -22.48
C GLY A 75 -5.44 -10.96 -22.32
N VAL A 76 -4.86 -11.21 -21.14
CA VAL A 76 -4.12 -12.46 -20.83
C VAL A 76 -4.66 -13.11 -19.55
N GLU A 77 -4.35 -14.38 -19.32
CA GLU A 77 -4.74 -15.09 -18.10
C GLU A 77 -3.77 -14.77 -16.93
N LEU A 78 -4.24 -14.98 -15.70
CA LEU A 78 -3.37 -14.90 -14.52
C LEU A 78 -2.27 -15.97 -14.61
N GLY A 79 -1.01 -15.53 -14.50
CA GLY A 79 0.17 -16.38 -14.64
C GLY A 79 0.85 -16.27 -16.02
N ASP A 80 0.17 -15.71 -17.02
CA ASP A 80 0.76 -15.48 -18.33
C ASP A 80 1.84 -14.40 -18.30
N ARG A 81 2.60 -14.31 -19.39
CA ARG A 81 3.57 -13.23 -19.64
C ARG A 81 3.08 -12.39 -20.81
N ALA A 82 3.42 -11.11 -20.78
CA ALA A 82 3.15 -10.18 -21.87
C ALA A 82 4.41 -9.36 -22.20
N PRO A 83 4.47 -8.71 -23.36
CA PRO A 83 5.58 -7.81 -23.69
C PRO A 83 5.75 -6.74 -22.60
N THR A 84 6.98 -6.56 -22.11
CA THR A 84 7.28 -5.67 -20.97
C THR A 84 6.86 -4.22 -21.23
N VAL A 85 6.88 -3.78 -22.50
CA VAL A 85 6.45 -2.44 -22.92
C VAL A 85 4.94 -2.24 -22.71
N ASP A 86 4.13 -3.24 -23.06
CA ASP A 86 2.67 -3.21 -22.90
C ASP A 86 2.31 -3.28 -21.42
N VAL A 87 2.96 -4.17 -20.67
CA VAL A 87 2.80 -4.26 -19.21
C VAL A 87 3.11 -2.92 -18.54
N ARG A 88 4.18 -2.23 -18.96
CA ARG A 88 4.50 -0.90 -18.43
C ARG A 88 3.41 0.12 -18.78
N ALA A 89 2.94 0.15 -20.02
CA ALA A 89 1.90 1.07 -20.46
C ALA A 89 0.61 0.89 -19.65
N GLU A 90 0.11 -0.35 -19.56
CA GLU A 90 -1.10 -0.67 -18.82
C GLU A 90 -0.98 -0.41 -17.31
N VAL A 91 0.20 -0.67 -16.73
CA VAL A 91 0.47 -0.30 -15.34
C VAL A 91 0.40 1.21 -15.16
N LEU A 92 0.99 2.00 -16.05
CA LEU A 92 0.92 3.46 -15.96
C LEU A 92 -0.53 3.96 -16.06
N ASP A 93 -1.32 3.41 -16.98
CA ASP A 93 -2.73 3.78 -17.13
C ASP A 93 -3.58 3.37 -15.93
N LEU A 94 -3.34 2.18 -15.37
CA LEU A 94 -3.95 1.75 -14.11
C LEU A 94 -3.58 2.64 -12.94
N ARG A 95 -2.37 3.21 -12.94
CA ARG A 95 -1.94 4.14 -11.89
C ARG A 95 -2.58 5.50 -12.08
N ARG A 96 -2.65 6.02 -13.30
CA ARG A 96 -3.31 7.29 -13.61
C ARG A 96 -4.78 7.28 -13.23
N SER A 97 -5.50 6.20 -13.55
CA SER A 97 -6.92 6.07 -13.17
C SER A 97 -7.15 6.02 -11.65
N LYS A 98 -6.10 5.74 -10.86
CA LYS A 98 -6.12 5.66 -9.39
C LYS A 98 -5.42 6.86 -8.72
N GLY A 99 -5.02 7.90 -9.46
CA GLY A 99 -4.30 9.05 -8.91
C GLY A 99 -2.89 8.71 -8.39
N MET A 100 -2.28 7.63 -8.90
CA MET A 100 -1.00 7.07 -8.41
C MET A 100 0.18 7.41 -9.33
N VAL A 101 0.00 8.34 -10.26
CA VAL A 101 1.04 8.98 -11.08
C VAL A 101 0.93 10.47 -10.83
N LEU A 102 2.04 11.12 -10.47
CA LEU A 102 2.05 12.55 -10.15
C LEU A 102 1.61 13.36 -11.37
N ASP A 103 0.63 14.24 -11.16
CA ASP A 103 0.12 15.20 -12.11
C ASP A 103 -0.20 16.50 -11.34
N ALA A 104 0.50 17.59 -11.68
CA ALA A 104 0.43 18.83 -10.92
C ALA A 104 -0.98 19.45 -10.96
N ASP A 105 -1.73 19.23 -12.04
CA ASP A 105 -3.06 19.82 -12.23
C ASP A 105 -4.18 18.95 -11.65
N ASP A 106 -3.85 17.74 -11.17
CA ASP A 106 -4.78 16.81 -10.55
C ASP A 106 -4.49 16.63 -9.06
N HIS A 107 -5.28 17.30 -8.22
CA HIS A 107 -5.18 17.22 -6.76
C HIS A 107 -5.43 15.79 -6.21
N ASP A 108 -6.02 14.86 -6.98
CA ASP A 108 -6.10 13.46 -6.54
C ASP A 108 -4.73 12.75 -6.55
N THR A 109 -3.72 13.35 -7.19
CA THR A 109 -2.33 12.86 -7.18
C THR A 109 -1.47 13.49 -6.08
N TRP A 110 -1.98 14.53 -5.41
CA TRP A 110 -1.29 15.23 -4.32
C TRP A 110 -1.44 14.46 -3.01
N SER A 111 -0.83 13.27 -2.98
CA SER A 111 -0.93 12.29 -1.88
C SER A 111 0.43 11.65 -1.58
N ALA A 112 0.49 10.91 -0.48
CA ALA A 112 1.59 9.99 -0.18
C ALA A 112 1.30 8.56 -0.70
N GLY A 113 0.45 8.42 -1.73
CA GLY A 113 -0.07 7.14 -2.19
C GLY A 113 -1.10 6.54 -1.21
N SER A 114 -1.17 5.21 -1.14
CA SER A 114 -2.00 4.53 -0.14
C SER A 114 -1.53 4.91 1.26
N PHE A 115 -2.37 5.62 2.01
CA PHE A 115 -2.07 6.11 3.33
C PHE A 115 -2.13 5.01 4.39
N PHE A 116 -2.97 4.00 4.22
CA PHE A 116 -3.11 2.89 5.15
C PHE A 116 -2.64 1.58 4.54
N THR A 117 -1.94 0.76 5.33
CA THR A 117 -1.69 -0.64 4.96
C THR A 117 -2.95 -1.49 5.18
N ASN A 118 -3.13 -2.51 4.35
CA ASN A 118 -4.12 -3.56 4.61
C ASN A 118 -3.82 -4.29 5.93
N PRO A 119 -4.76 -4.31 6.90
CA PRO A 119 -4.54 -4.96 8.19
C PRO A 119 -4.50 -6.49 8.02
N VAL A 120 -3.66 -7.14 8.81
CA VAL A 120 -3.58 -8.61 8.89
C VAL A 120 -4.02 -9.02 10.28
N LEU A 121 -5.13 -9.77 10.35
CA LEU A 121 -5.76 -10.20 11.58
C LEU A 121 -5.40 -11.63 11.91
N THR A 122 -5.13 -11.92 13.17
CA THR A 122 -5.11 -13.29 13.71
C THR A 122 -6.49 -13.94 13.59
N ALA A 123 -6.58 -15.26 13.75
CA ALA A 123 -7.86 -15.97 13.68
C ALA A 123 -8.90 -15.43 14.68
N GLY A 124 -8.50 -15.10 15.91
CA GLY A 124 -9.39 -14.55 16.92
C GLY A 124 -9.84 -13.12 16.62
N GLU A 125 -8.97 -12.27 16.06
CA GLU A 125 -9.34 -10.94 15.59
C GLU A 125 -10.30 -11.00 14.40
N TYR A 126 -10.06 -11.92 13.47
CA TYR A 126 -10.91 -12.12 12.30
C TYR A 126 -12.32 -12.57 12.68
N LEU A 127 -12.46 -13.44 13.69
CA LEU A 127 -13.77 -13.84 14.23
C LEU A 127 -14.54 -12.63 14.80
N ARG A 128 -13.89 -11.84 15.67
CA ARG A 128 -14.51 -10.62 16.24
C ARG A 128 -14.88 -9.60 15.18
N PHE A 129 -14.03 -9.44 14.16
CA PHE A 129 -14.33 -8.60 13.00
C PHE A 129 -15.58 -9.09 12.27
N THR A 130 -15.68 -10.40 12.01
CA THR A 130 -16.82 -11.03 11.32
C THR A 130 -18.12 -10.80 12.07
N GLU A 131 -18.13 -11.01 13.39
CA GLU A 131 -19.29 -10.74 14.25
C GLU A 131 -19.76 -9.28 14.15
N ARG A 132 -18.83 -8.32 14.25
CA ARG A 132 -19.14 -6.89 14.13
C ARG A 132 -19.61 -6.52 12.74
N ALA A 133 -18.97 -7.06 11.70
CA ALA A 133 -19.32 -6.80 10.31
C ALA A 133 -20.74 -7.31 10.00
N VAL A 134 -21.09 -8.53 10.42
CA VAL A 134 -22.43 -9.11 10.27
C VAL A 134 -23.47 -8.32 11.06
N ALA A 135 -23.19 -7.98 12.31
CA ALA A 135 -24.11 -7.18 13.12
C ALA A 135 -24.41 -5.80 12.50
N ARG A 136 -23.41 -5.22 11.81
CA ARG A 136 -23.51 -3.90 11.19
C ARG A 136 -24.10 -3.92 9.78
N LEU A 137 -23.71 -4.87 8.95
CA LEU A 137 -23.99 -4.90 7.50
C LEU A 137 -25.02 -5.97 7.12
N GLY A 138 -25.39 -6.84 8.06
CA GLY A 138 -26.30 -7.96 7.85
C GLY A 138 -25.58 -9.27 7.54
N PRO A 139 -26.30 -10.41 7.63
CA PRO A 139 -25.73 -11.76 7.46
C PRO A 139 -25.31 -12.08 6.02
N ALA A 140 -25.81 -11.34 5.04
CA ALA A 140 -25.43 -11.47 3.63
C ALA A 140 -24.23 -10.59 3.24
N ALA A 141 -23.62 -9.87 4.20
CA ALA A 141 -22.47 -9.03 3.92
C ALA A 141 -21.25 -9.87 3.55
N ASP A 142 -20.53 -9.42 2.52
CA ASP A 142 -19.27 -10.00 2.08
C ASP A 142 -18.16 -8.93 2.10
N TRP A 143 -16.93 -9.37 2.33
CA TRP A 143 -15.75 -8.52 2.43
C TRP A 143 -14.52 -9.17 1.81
N PRO A 144 -13.64 -8.37 1.15
CA PRO A 144 -12.40 -8.91 0.63
C PRO A 144 -11.44 -9.29 1.78
N ALA A 145 -11.29 -10.59 2.01
CA ALA A 145 -10.31 -11.19 2.91
C ALA A 145 -9.42 -12.17 2.14
N TYR A 146 -8.11 -12.03 2.32
CA TYR A 146 -7.11 -12.86 1.64
C TYR A 146 -6.28 -13.63 2.67
N PRO A 147 -5.92 -14.90 2.41
CA PRO A 147 -4.99 -15.63 3.27
C PRO A 147 -3.63 -14.92 3.39
N ASP A 148 -3.07 -14.92 4.59
CA ASP A 148 -1.73 -14.42 4.91
C ASP A 148 -1.05 -15.37 5.91
N LEU A 149 0.28 -15.39 5.95
CA LEU A 149 1.03 -16.27 6.87
C LEU A 149 0.69 -16.01 8.34
N LYS A 150 0.26 -14.79 8.66
CA LYS A 150 -0.11 -14.37 10.03
C LYS A 150 -1.61 -14.43 10.30
N GLY A 151 -2.44 -14.84 9.33
CA GLY A 151 -3.89 -14.95 9.45
C GLY A 151 -4.64 -14.45 8.22
N HIS A 152 -5.55 -13.48 8.40
CA HIS A 152 -6.42 -12.96 7.35
C HIS A 152 -6.11 -11.49 7.05
N LYS A 153 -5.75 -11.19 5.81
CA LYS A 153 -5.51 -9.83 5.35
C LYS A 153 -6.80 -9.23 4.79
N LEU A 154 -7.30 -8.17 5.41
CA LEU A 154 -8.50 -7.45 4.95
C LEU A 154 -8.15 -6.31 3.99
N SER A 155 -9.10 -5.93 3.15
CA SER A 155 -9.01 -4.69 2.36
C SER A 155 -9.27 -3.45 3.22
N ALA A 156 -8.24 -2.63 3.45
CA ALA A 156 -8.41 -1.34 4.12
C ALA A 156 -9.34 -0.41 3.34
N ALA A 157 -9.31 -0.44 2.01
CA ALA A 157 -10.19 0.38 1.17
C ALA A 157 -11.67 0.05 1.43
N TRP A 158 -12.00 -1.24 1.51
CA TRP A 158 -13.36 -1.68 1.80
C TRP A 158 -13.80 -1.24 3.20
N LEU A 159 -12.94 -1.39 4.21
CA LEU A 159 -13.23 -0.95 5.58
C LEU A 159 -13.52 0.55 5.65
N ILE A 160 -12.72 1.37 4.97
CA ILE A 160 -12.86 2.83 4.93
C ILE A 160 -14.16 3.24 4.23
N GLU A 161 -14.50 2.64 3.08
CA GLU A 161 -15.76 2.90 2.39
C GLU A 161 -16.97 2.50 3.24
N ARG A 162 -16.94 1.33 3.88
CA ARG A 162 -18.03 0.87 4.77
C ARG A 162 -18.11 1.65 6.08
N ALA A 163 -17.03 2.34 6.45
CA ALA A 163 -17.03 3.32 7.52
C ALA A 163 -17.64 4.68 7.13
N GLY A 164 -18.01 4.86 5.86
CA GLY A 164 -18.68 6.06 5.35
C GLY A 164 -17.74 7.06 4.67
N PHE A 165 -16.47 6.72 4.46
CA PHE A 165 -15.52 7.58 3.75
C PHE A 165 -15.40 7.11 2.30
N ALA A 166 -16.40 7.48 1.50
CA ALA A 166 -16.36 7.23 0.07
C ALA A 166 -15.26 8.06 -0.62
N LYS A 167 -14.90 7.68 -1.83
CA LYS A 167 -14.03 8.49 -2.70
C LYS A 167 -14.56 9.91 -2.81
N GLY A 168 -13.68 10.90 -2.68
CA GLY A 168 -14.04 12.31 -2.68
C GLY A 168 -14.56 12.84 -1.34
N TYR A 169 -14.66 12.04 -0.28
CA TYR A 169 -14.97 12.55 1.06
C TYR A 169 -13.99 13.66 1.46
N THR A 170 -14.48 14.80 1.92
CA THR A 170 -13.66 15.97 2.27
C THR A 170 -13.78 16.33 3.74
N ARG A 171 -12.68 16.82 4.31
CA ARG A 171 -12.60 17.45 5.63
C ARG A 171 -11.67 18.65 5.54
N GLY A 172 -12.26 19.84 5.41
CA GLY A 172 -11.49 21.06 5.16
C GLY A 172 -10.64 20.93 3.90
N ALA A 173 -9.35 21.16 4.01
CA ALA A 173 -8.41 21.07 2.89
C ALA A 173 -7.91 19.64 2.60
N ALA A 174 -8.20 18.67 3.46
CA ALA A 174 -7.86 17.26 3.25
C ALA A 174 -9.03 16.47 2.68
N ALA A 175 -8.75 15.40 1.93
CA ALA A 175 -9.80 14.55 1.37
C ALA A 175 -9.35 13.12 1.12
N VAL A 176 -10.29 12.19 1.07
CA VAL A 176 -10.12 10.92 0.36
C VAL A 176 -10.13 11.24 -1.14
N SER A 177 -9.15 10.69 -1.89
CA SER A 177 -9.07 10.85 -3.34
C SER A 177 -10.37 10.46 -4.02
N GLY A 178 -10.75 11.18 -5.08
CA GLY A 178 -11.87 10.82 -5.95
C GLY A 178 -11.62 9.54 -6.76
N LYS A 179 -10.35 9.16 -6.90
CA LYS A 179 -9.91 8.02 -7.72
C LYS A 179 -9.60 6.77 -6.90
N HIS A 180 -9.06 6.93 -5.68
CA HIS A 180 -8.60 5.79 -4.87
C HIS A 180 -8.76 6.00 -3.36
N THR A 181 -9.58 5.16 -2.72
CA THR A 181 -10.01 5.31 -1.32
C THR A 181 -8.86 5.32 -0.31
N LEU A 182 -7.74 4.65 -0.60
CA LEU A 182 -6.59 4.66 0.32
C LEU A 182 -5.74 5.93 0.22
N ALA A 183 -5.93 6.77 -0.80
CA ALA A 183 -5.15 7.99 -0.96
C ALA A 183 -5.82 9.15 -0.21
N LEU A 184 -5.10 9.68 0.79
CA LEU A 184 -5.44 10.98 1.39
C LEU A 184 -4.74 12.07 0.60
N THR A 185 -5.50 13.09 0.21
CA THR A 185 -5.13 14.10 -0.78
C THR A 185 -5.20 15.49 -0.20
N ASN A 186 -4.24 16.33 -0.61
CA ASN A 186 -4.26 17.76 -0.37
C ASN A 186 -5.09 18.44 -1.47
N ARG A 187 -6.15 19.17 -1.08
CA ARG A 187 -7.00 19.93 -2.02
C ARG A 187 -6.45 21.32 -2.38
N GLY A 188 -5.19 21.60 -2.04
CA GLY A 188 -4.43 22.78 -2.41
C GLY A 188 -3.67 23.37 -1.21
N SER A 189 -4.35 23.50 -0.06
CA SER A 189 -3.84 24.22 1.12
C SER A 189 -3.75 23.36 2.40
N ALA A 190 -3.87 22.04 2.29
CA ALA A 190 -3.83 21.14 3.44
C ALA A 190 -2.48 21.21 4.16
N ARG A 191 -2.54 21.32 5.48
CA ARG A 191 -1.41 21.18 6.38
C ARG A 191 -1.33 19.74 6.87
N THR A 192 -0.19 19.38 7.46
CA THR A 192 0.00 18.07 8.11
C THR A 192 -1.14 17.76 9.09
N ALA A 193 -1.58 18.73 9.89
CA ALA A 193 -2.67 18.56 10.84
C ALA A 193 -4.01 18.19 10.18
N ASP A 194 -4.30 18.70 8.98
CA ASP A 194 -5.54 18.38 8.26
C ASP A 194 -5.53 16.92 7.77
N ILE A 195 -4.40 16.49 7.19
CA ILE A 195 -4.24 15.11 6.71
C ILE A 195 -4.26 14.13 7.89
N LEU A 196 -3.55 14.43 8.97
CA LEU A 196 -3.53 13.59 10.18
C LEU A 196 -4.89 13.59 10.89
N GLY A 197 -5.60 14.72 10.90
CA GLY A 197 -6.95 14.80 11.45
C GLY A 197 -7.92 13.90 10.71
N LEU A 198 -7.90 13.91 9.37
CA LEU A 198 -8.68 13.00 8.53
C LEU A 198 -8.25 11.54 8.76
N ALA A 199 -6.96 11.26 8.83
CA ALA A 199 -6.45 9.90 9.07
C ALA A 199 -6.89 9.34 10.44
N ALA A 200 -6.88 10.17 11.48
CA ALA A 200 -7.35 9.80 12.81
C ALA A 200 -8.84 9.48 12.81
N GLU A 201 -9.66 10.33 12.18
CA GLU A 201 -11.11 10.09 12.08
C GLU A 201 -11.45 8.80 11.34
N ILE A 202 -10.72 8.52 10.24
CA ILE A 202 -10.87 7.26 9.51
C ILE A 202 -10.50 6.08 10.41
N THR A 203 -9.34 6.14 11.07
CA THR A 203 -8.87 5.09 11.98
C THR A 203 -9.88 4.81 13.09
N ASP A 204 -10.31 5.86 13.79
CA ASP A 204 -11.23 5.76 14.94
C ASP A 204 -12.58 5.18 14.53
N ARG A 205 -13.11 5.60 13.38
CA ARG A 205 -14.41 5.12 12.91
C ARG A 205 -14.33 3.67 12.41
N VAL A 206 -13.26 3.28 11.72
CA VAL A 206 -13.04 1.89 11.31
C VAL A 206 -12.86 0.99 12.54
N GLU A 207 -12.09 1.43 13.55
CA GLU A 207 -11.88 0.69 14.79
C GLU A 207 -13.18 0.56 15.58
N SER A 208 -13.94 1.65 15.74
CA SER A 208 -15.24 1.64 16.41
C SER A 208 -16.23 0.66 15.77
N GLN A 209 -16.34 0.70 14.43
CA GLN A 209 -17.35 -0.06 13.70
C GLN A 209 -16.97 -1.53 13.46
N PHE A 210 -15.70 -1.81 13.20
CA PHE A 210 -15.23 -3.12 12.78
C PHE A 210 -14.29 -3.79 13.78
N GLY A 211 -13.83 -3.08 14.82
CA GLY A 211 -12.82 -3.57 15.75
C GLY A 211 -11.43 -3.74 15.12
N VAL A 212 -11.18 -3.07 14.00
CA VAL A 212 -9.93 -3.17 13.24
C VAL A 212 -9.24 -1.82 13.23
N ARG A 213 -8.03 -1.75 13.78
CA ARG A 213 -7.23 -0.53 13.74
C ARG A 213 -6.40 -0.45 12.47
N LEU A 214 -6.53 0.65 11.74
CA LEU A 214 -5.73 0.92 10.55
C LEU A 214 -4.39 1.55 10.93
N HIS A 215 -3.33 1.16 10.22
CA HIS A 215 -1.99 1.69 10.43
C HIS A 215 -1.53 2.50 9.21
N PRO A 216 -1.01 3.73 9.41
CA PRO A 216 -0.42 4.50 8.34
C PRO A 216 0.79 3.80 7.70
N GLU A 217 0.90 3.87 6.37
CA GLU A 217 2.09 3.46 5.60
C GLU A 217 3.16 4.57 5.53
N PRO A 218 2.82 5.86 5.32
CA PRO A 218 3.80 6.94 5.30
C PRO A 218 4.47 7.13 6.65
N ARG A 219 5.76 7.49 6.63
CA ARG A 219 6.44 8.00 7.84
C ARG A 219 5.94 9.42 8.11
N ILE A 220 5.63 9.69 9.38
CA ILE A 220 5.22 11.01 9.85
C ILE A 220 6.43 11.63 10.55
N PRO A 221 7.12 12.62 9.96
CA PRO A 221 8.24 13.28 10.62
C PRO A 221 7.79 13.98 11.90
N GLY A 222 8.52 13.77 13.01
CA GLY A 222 8.24 14.42 14.29
C GLY A 222 7.04 13.87 15.07
N GLY A 223 6.36 12.83 14.58
CA GLY A 223 5.39 12.06 15.37
C GLY A 223 6.10 11.01 16.21
N HIS A 224 5.94 11.07 17.52
CA HIS A 224 6.31 9.99 18.44
C HIS A 224 5.19 8.96 18.53
#